data_AF-A0A432J605-F1
#
_entry.id   AF-A0A432J605-F1
#
_cell.length_a   1.000
_cell.length_b   1.000
_cell.length_c   1.000
_cell.angle_alpha   90.00
_cell.angle_beta   90.00
_cell.angle_gamma   90.00
#
_symmetry.space_group_name_H-M   'P 1'
#
loop_
_entity.id
_entity.type
_entity.pdbx_description
1 polymer ?
#
loop_
_entity_poly.entity_id
_entity_poly.type
_entity_poly.pdbx_seq_one_letter_code
_entity_poly.pdbx_strand_id
1 'polypeptide(L)'
;MYFQKHFLSPLLIMVAAAILLSACQNNAPATATSTSVATSTPTEAVQAPTPEATAHVPSTPEPAATADSGKMIFPPKVTADFAVQDRPDSSVGNADAPLTMYEWCDYGYPKCATYNNEILPEITKKYVDTGKLKIVHKEFPAAGGDPSVVASMAAQCAAKQGQFKAMNDWLYKDNAWSTGDVPGTIAAVKAGAKDLSLNTDDFNACLDNQEMLESVKQDYFDARDLELRELPGIVIGGHVIQTGVDAQSLDTVIDALLQEQKTGSLPETVITVTPSPTPDTDFAPETVAVMGSPDAPVTITEFTDYQCPFCQRHASQTMPGLKEYIDSGKVRYILKNFPLTQIHPKAVIAGEAAECAGEQGKYWEMHDKLFENQKQWAESSDALKVFKGFAKELGLDEKAFETCVSSDRYKDKLMADQKEGVNAGVSGTPAFFINDQFLNGAQPLDVFKQIIDKILASGQ
;
A
#
# COMPACT_ATOMS: atom_id res chain seq x y z
N MET A 1 28.76 -28.35 -5.77
CA MET A 1 29.45 -29.32 -6.66
C MET A 1 28.60 -29.41 -7.92
N TYR A 2 29.20 -29.48 -9.12
CA TYR A 2 28.54 -29.29 -10.44
C TYR A 2 27.99 -27.86 -10.71
N PHE A 3 28.27 -27.21 -11.84
CA PHE A 3 29.34 -27.44 -12.84
C PHE A 3 29.69 -26.13 -13.56
N GLN A 4 30.98 -25.90 -13.87
CA GLN A 4 31.49 -24.72 -14.57
C GLN A 4 32.34 -25.17 -15.77
N LYS A 5 32.12 -24.58 -16.96
CA LYS A 5 32.99 -24.59 -18.16
C LYS A 5 32.31 -23.75 -19.28
N HIS A 6 32.90 -22.66 -19.78
CA HIS A 6 33.84 -22.59 -20.93
C HIS A 6 33.14 -22.81 -22.30
N PHE A 7 33.39 -22.06 -23.39
CA PHE A 7 34.18 -20.83 -23.66
C PHE A 7 33.82 -20.35 -25.10
N LEU A 8 34.23 -19.12 -25.48
CA LEU A 8 34.44 -18.60 -26.86
C LEU A 8 33.24 -18.06 -27.69
N SER A 9 33.56 -16.95 -28.37
CA SER A 9 32.83 -16.13 -29.36
C SER A 9 33.76 -15.98 -30.60
N PRO A 10 33.55 -15.16 -31.66
CA PRO A 10 32.34 -14.55 -32.25
C PRO A 10 32.17 -14.89 -33.77
N LEU A 11 31.11 -14.39 -34.44
CA LEU A 11 31.24 -13.91 -35.83
C LEU A 11 30.22 -12.80 -36.19
N LEU A 12 30.62 -11.93 -37.12
CA LEU A 12 29.87 -10.76 -37.61
C LEU A 12 28.65 -11.14 -38.47
N ILE A 13 27.69 -10.20 -38.59
CA ILE A 13 27.33 -9.57 -39.88
C ILE A 13 26.65 -8.21 -39.58
N MET A 14 27.14 -7.14 -40.24
CA MET A 14 26.41 -5.86 -40.37
C MET A 14 25.53 -5.90 -41.62
N VAL A 15 24.31 -5.37 -41.53
CA VAL A 15 23.65 -4.70 -42.66
C VAL A 15 22.92 -3.46 -42.15
N ALA A 16 23.23 -2.31 -42.73
CA ALA A 16 22.45 -1.08 -42.58
C ALA A 16 21.77 -0.76 -43.92
N ALA A 17 20.54 -0.26 -43.88
CA ALA A 17 19.91 0.38 -45.03
C ALA A 17 18.87 1.40 -44.54
N ALA A 18 19.04 2.66 -44.93
CA ALA A 18 18.07 3.73 -44.74
C ALA A 18 17.74 4.33 -46.11
N ILE A 19 16.45 4.50 -46.44
CA ILE A 19 16.00 5.29 -47.59
C ILE A 19 14.76 6.10 -47.18
N LEU A 20 14.76 7.38 -47.54
CA LEU A 20 13.68 8.36 -47.39
C LEU A 20 12.72 8.31 -48.60
N LEU A 21 11.45 8.72 -48.43
CA LEU A 21 10.90 9.99 -48.95
C LEU A 21 9.35 10.00 -49.05
N SER A 22 8.77 11.17 -48.71
CA SER A 22 7.52 11.73 -49.26
C SER A 22 6.16 11.05 -49.01
N ALA A 23 5.02 11.76 -48.97
CA ALA A 23 4.74 13.19 -48.75
C ALA A 23 3.20 13.41 -48.57
N CYS A 24 2.83 14.65 -48.23
CA CYS A 24 1.55 15.32 -48.53
C CYS A 24 0.30 15.14 -47.63
N GLN A 25 -0.04 16.28 -47.01
CA GLN A 25 -1.33 16.99 -47.10
C GLN A 25 -2.49 16.65 -46.13
N ASN A 26 -2.58 17.51 -45.12
CA ASN A 26 -3.74 18.35 -44.78
C ASN A 26 -5.13 17.92 -45.28
N ASN A 27 -6.07 17.77 -44.35
CA ASN A 27 -7.38 18.42 -44.44
C ASN A 27 -7.91 18.76 -43.04
N ALA A 28 -8.52 19.94 -42.90
CA ALA A 28 -9.16 20.38 -41.66
C ALA A 28 -10.65 19.96 -41.63
N PRO A 29 -11.24 19.76 -40.43
CA PRO A 29 -12.69 19.75 -40.27
C PRO A 29 -13.22 21.15 -39.96
N ALA A 30 -14.34 21.50 -40.59
CA ALA A 30 -15.05 22.75 -40.35
C ALA A 30 -15.88 22.69 -39.04
N THR A 31 -16.09 23.86 -38.46
CA THR A 31 -16.98 24.10 -37.30
C THR A 31 -18.44 23.76 -37.61
N ALA A 32 -19.13 23.12 -36.68
CA ALA A 32 -20.60 23.05 -36.64
C ALA A 32 -21.11 23.71 -35.34
N THR A 33 -21.95 24.72 -35.49
CA THR A 33 -22.54 25.50 -34.38
C THR A 33 -23.89 24.91 -33.92
N SER A 34 -24.39 25.38 -32.79
CA SER A 34 -25.42 24.80 -31.93
C SER A 34 -26.89 25.19 -32.22
N THR A 35 -27.81 24.79 -31.31
CA THR A 35 -29.24 25.17 -31.11
C THR A 35 -30.28 24.43 -31.99
N SER A 36 -31.31 23.68 -31.53
CA SER A 36 -32.36 23.78 -30.45
C SER A 36 -33.62 24.57 -30.89
N VAL A 37 -34.89 24.25 -30.54
CA VAL A 37 -35.52 23.63 -29.33
C VAL A 37 -36.87 22.95 -29.70
N ALA A 38 -37.32 21.84 -29.06
CA ALA A 38 -38.78 21.57 -28.82
C ALA A 38 -39.10 20.39 -27.84
N THR A 39 -40.08 20.61 -26.97
CA THR A 39 -40.63 19.69 -25.93
C THR A 39 -41.98 19.08 -26.28
N SER A 40 -42.30 17.89 -25.75
CA SER A 40 -43.66 17.54 -25.28
C SER A 40 -43.68 16.35 -24.30
N THR A 41 -44.63 16.41 -23.36
CA THR A 41 -45.06 15.38 -22.36
C THR A 41 -46.62 15.34 -22.41
N PRO A 42 -47.41 14.58 -21.59
CA PRO A 42 -47.09 13.69 -20.46
C PRO A 42 -47.90 12.36 -20.43
N THR A 43 -48.08 11.77 -19.22
CA THR A 43 -48.99 10.65 -18.83
C THR A 43 -48.43 9.24 -19.13
N GLU A 44 -48.58 8.20 -18.30
CA GLU A 44 -49.52 7.94 -17.18
C GLU A 44 -48.88 7.05 -16.09
N ALA A 45 -49.43 7.07 -14.86
CA ALA A 45 -48.93 6.28 -13.73
C ALA A 45 -49.87 5.11 -13.37
N VAL A 46 -49.30 3.95 -13.03
CA VAL A 46 -50.02 2.78 -12.48
C VAL A 46 -49.24 2.22 -11.30
N GLN A 47 -49.94 1.72 -10.27
CA GLN A 47 -49.41 1.48 -8.93
C GLN A 47 -49.78 0.08 -8.40
N ALA A 48 -48.96 -0.43 -7.47
CA ALA A 48 -49.16 -1.64 -6.62
C ALA A 48 -48.89 -3.02 -7.26
N PRO A 49 -48.55 -4.07 -6.47
CA PRO A 49 -48.48 -4.13 -4.99
C PRO A 49 -47.11 -4.47 -4.37
N THR A 50 -47.00 -4.18 -3.07
CA THR A 50 -45.87 -4.48 -2.18
C THR A 50 -45.91 -5.93 -1.65
N PRO A 51 -44.77 -6.60 -1.46
CA PRO A 51 -44.61 -7.66 -0.46
C PRO A 51 -43.98 -7.11 0.83
N GLU A 52 -44.48 -7.54 1.99
CA GLU A 52 -43.90 -7.21 3.29
C GLU A 52 -42.51 -7.87 3.45
N ALA A 53 -41.48 -7.05 3.65
CA ALA A 53 -40.21 -7.47 4.23
C ALA A 53 -40.03 -6.71 5.55
N THR A 54 -39.88 -7.45 6.65
CA THR A 54 -39.73 -6.90 8.00
C THR A 54 -38.50 -6.01 8.08
N ALA A 55 -38.70 -4.72 8.36
CA ALA A 55 -37.61 -3.78 8.56
C ALA A 55 -36.75 -4.20 9.77
N HIS A 56 -35.50 -4.59 9.52
CA HIS A 56 -34.48 -4.58 10.54
C HIS A 56 -34.12 -3.11 10.77
N VAL A 57 -34.46 -2.57 11.95
CA VAL A 57 -34.08 -1.20 12.32
C VAL A 57 -32.56 -1.19 12.46
N PRO A 58 -31.81 -0.43 11.64
CA PRO A 58 -30.38 -0.28 11.88
C PRO A 58 -30.22 0.41 13.23
N SER A 59 -29.50 -0.21 14.16
CA SER A 59 -29.08 0.47 15.38
C SER A 59 -28.28 1.70 14.97
N THR A 60 -28.82 2.88 15.25
CA THR A 60 -28.12 4.15 15.02
C THR A 60 -26.75 4.05 15.71
N PRO A 61 -25.62 4.29 15.01
CA PRO A 61 -24.34 4.37 15.68
C PRO A 61 -24.44 5.42 16.78
N GLU A 62 -24.01 5.06 17.99
CA GLU A 62 -23.88 6.03 19.06
C GLU A 62 -22.97 7.16 18.55
N PRO A 63 -23.38 8.44 18.64
CA PRO A 63 -22.59 9.51 18.08
C PRO A 63 -21.22 9.52 18.76
N ALA A 64 -20.15 9.44 17.94
CA ALA A 64 -18.78 9.43 18.43
C ALA A 64 -18.59 10.52 19.49
N ALA A 65 -18.08 10.12 20.66
CA ALA A 65 -18.06 10.95 21.84
C ALA A 65 -17.50 12.34 21.51
N THR A 66 -18.32 13.38 21.70
CA THR A 66 -17.90 14.76 21.45
C THR A 66 -16.74 15.09 22.38
N ALA A 67 -15.54 15.15 21.83
CA ALA A 67 -14.33 15.34 22.62
C ALA A 67 -14.40 16.64 23.44
N ASP A 68 -14.22 16.51 24.75
CA ASP A 68 -14.13 17.65 25.66
C ASP A 68 -12.88 18.48 25.32
N SER A 69 -13.04 19.80 25.31
CA SER A 69 -12.34 20.71 24.39
C SER A 69 -10.93 21.14 24.84
N GLY A 70 -10.16 20.22 25.42
CA GLY A 70 -8.78 20.50 25.84
C GLY A 70 -7.91 19.31 26.26
N LYS A 71 -8.35 18.05 26.09
CA LYS A 71 -7.54 16.88 26.47
C LYS A 71 -6.96 16.16 25.24
N MET A 72 -5.70 15.76 25.33
CA MET A 72 -5.04 15.00 24.25
C MET A 72 -5.53 13.55 24.23
N ILE A 73 -5.73 13.02 23.03
CA ILE A 73 -6.07 11.60 22.81
C ILE A 73 -4.77 10.79 22.85
N PHE A 74 -4.64 9.85 23.79
CA PHE A 74 -3.48 8.97 23.92
C PHE A 74 -3.66 7.67 23.13
N PRO A 75 -2.64 7.24 22.38
CA PRO A 75 -2.69 5.98 21.67
C PRO A 75 -2.71 4.76 22.61
N PRO A 76 -3.34 3.65 22.18
CA PRO A 76 -3.36 2.40 22.95
C PRO A 76 -1.95 1.81 23.08
N LYS A 77 -1.74 1.06 24.16
CA LYS A 77 -0.52 0.27 24.37
C LYS A 77 -0.66 -1.08 23.66
N VAL A 78 0.35 -1.48 22.91
CA VAL A 78 0.46 -2.85 22.36
C VAL A 78 0.61 -3.82 23.53
N THR A 79 0.05 -5.02 23.38
CA THR A 79 0.11 -6.08 24.40
C THR A 79 1.54 -6.46 24.75
N ALA A 80 1.74 -6.88 26.01
CA ALA A 80 3.06 -6.98 26.65
C ALA A 80 4.03 -8.03 26.04
N ASP A 81 3.57 -8.84 25.09
CA ASP A 81 4.34 -9.94 24.50
C ASP A 81 5.15 -9.52 23.25
N PHE A 82 4.98 -8.30 22.73
CA PHE A 82 5.77 -7.83 21.57
C PHE A 82 7.07 -7.14 21.99
N ALA A 83 8.16 -7.91 22.01
CA ALA A 83 9.51 -7.38 22.15
C ALA A 83 10.04 -6.89 20.78
N VAL A 84 9.82 -5.60 20.46
CA VAL A 84 10.49 -4.97 19.31
C VAL A 84 12.00 -5.19 19.45
N GLN A 85 12.63 -5.79 18.45
CA GLN A 85 14.07 -6.07 18.52
C GLN A 85 14.85 -4.75 18.52
N ASP A 86 15.58 -4.51 19.62
CA ASP A 86 16.47 -3.35 19.74
C ASP A 86 17.61 -3.42 18.72
N ARG A 87 17.99 -2.27 18.17
CA ARG A 87 19.10 -2.13 17.22
C ARG A 87 20.02 -0.99 17.64
N PRO A 88 21.08 -1.28 18.41
CA PRO A 88 21.97 -0.24 18.92
C PRO A 88 22.76 0.45 17.80
N ASP A 89 23.02 -0.24 16.69
CA ASP A 89 23.74 0.28 15.52
C ASP A 89 22.92 1.25 14.66
N SER A 90 21.59 1.10 14.62
CA SER A 90 20.65 2.07 14.04
C SER A 90 19.94 2.94 15.10
N SER A 91 20.55 3.12 16.27
CA SER A 91 20.00 3.96 17.36
C SER A 91 20.73 5.29 17.54
N VAL A 92 20.02 6.28 18.05
CA VAL A 92 20.57 7.56 18.51
C VAL A 92 20.10 7.88 19.94
N GLY A 93 21.02 8.45 20.74
CA GLY A 93 20.77 8.82 22.13
C GLY A 93 21.54 7.99 23.14
N ASN A 94 21.20 8.17 24.41
CA ASN A 94 21.76 7.38 25.50
C ASN A 94 21.12 5.97 25.48
N ALA A 95 21.93 4.91 25.52
CA ALA A 95 21.45 3.53 25.63
C ALA A 95 20.62 3.30 26.91
N ASP A 96 20.96 4.01 28.00
CA ASP A 96 20.25 3.98 29.29
C ASP A 96 19.14 5.04 29.40
N ALA A 97 18.70 5.64 28.29
CA ALA A 97 17.59 6.58 28.30
C ALA A 97 16.31 5.90 28.86
N PRO A 98 15.54 6.56 29.74
CA PRO A 98 14.41 5.94 30.41
C PRO A 98 13.29 5.56 29.43
N LEU A 99 13.15 6.28 28.31
CA LEU A 99 12.17 6.01 27.27
C LEU A 99 12.85 5.63 25.94
N THR A 100 12.27 4.68 25.22
CA THR A 100 12.65 4.34 23.84
C THR A 100 11.50 4.64 22.88
N MET A 101 11.83 5.27 21.76
CA MET A 101 10.98 5.42 20.58
C MET A 101 11.55 4.55 19.46
N TYR A 102 10.71 3.69 18.89
CA TYR A 102 10.99 3.00 17.63
C TYR A 102 10.29 3.74 16.50
N GLU A 103 10.99 3.93 15.38
CA GLU A 103 10.45 4.55 14.18
C GLU A 103 10.65 3.65 12.97
N TRP A 104 9.61 3.49 12.16
CA TRP A 104 9.64 2.78 10.88
C TRP A 104 9.44 3.76 9.74
N CYS A 105 10.37 3.75 8.79
CA CYS A 105 10.38 4.67 7.67
C CYS A 105 10.76 3.98 6.35
N ASP A 106 10.23 4.52 5.25
CA ASP A 106 10.76 4.29 3.90
C ASP A 106 11.63 5.50 3.50
N TYR A 107 12.83 5.28 2.97
CA TYR A 107 13.65 6.34 2.39
C TYR A 107 12.98 7.01 1.18
N GLY A 108 12.20 6.27 0.39
CA GLY A 108 11.48 6.75 -0.78
C GLY A 108 10.17 7.49 -0.48
N TYR A 109 9.70 7.52 0.78
CA TYR A 109 8.41 8.12 1.12
C TYR A 109 8.52 9.56 1.62
N PRO A 110 7.87 10.55 0.98
CA PRO A 110 8.05 11.96 1.32
C PRO A 110 7.75 12.34 2.78
N LYS A 111 6.74 11.72 3.42
CA LYS A 111 6.44 12.02 4.85
C LYS A 111 7.60 11.63 5.76
N CYS A 112 8.32 10.54 5.46
CA CYS A 112 9.51 10.12 6.20
C CYS A 112 10.65 11.11 6.03
N ALA A 113 10.85 11.65 4.82
CA ALA A 113 11.86 12.67 4.57
C ALA A 113 11.57 13.97 5.34
N THR A 114 10.32 14.46 5.32
CA THR A 114 9.88 15.60 6.14
C THR A 114 10.09 15.33 7.63
N TYR A 115 9.66 14.15 8.11
CA TYR A 115 9.85 13.76 9.50
C TYR A 115 11.33 13.73 9.91
N ASN A 116 12.20 13.13 9.11
CA ASN A 116 13.63 13.05 9.38
C ASN A 116 14.32 14.43 9.34
N ASN A 117 13.97 15.27 8.37
CA ASN A 117 14.68 16.52 8.11
C ASN A 117 14.16 17.71 8.94
N GLU A 118 12.89 17.67 9.38
CA GLU A 118 12.22 18.80 10.05
C GLU A 118 11.82 18.46 11.50
N ILE A 119 11.22 17.29 11.75
CA ILE A 119 10.64 16.93 13.06
C ILE A 119 11.69 16.29 13.99
N LEU A 120 12.42 15.28 13.52
CA LEU A 120 13.44 14.58 14.31
C LEU A 120 14.50 15.49 14.95
N PRO A 121 14.99 16.57 14.29
CA PRO A 121 15.95 17.48 14.90
C PRO A 121 15.40 18.19 16.15
N GLU A 122 14.10 18.52 16.18
CA GLU A 122 13.47 19.15 17.35
C GLU A 122 13.35 18.16 18.52
N ILE A 123 12.86 16.95 18.24
CA ILE A 123 12.72 15.87 19.22
C ILE A 123 14.10 15.45 19.76
N THR A 124 15.10 15.34 18.88
CA THR A 124 16.49 15.02 19.23
C THR A 124 17.03 16.05 20.24
N LYS A 125 16.91 17.34 19.91
CA LYS A 125 17.40 18.43 20.74
C LYS A 125 16.72 18.51 22.11
N LYS A 126 15.41 18.23 22.21
CA LYS A 126 14.69 18.31 23.50
C LYS A 126 14.89 17.07 24.37
N TYR A 127 14.98 15.87 23.77
CA TYR A 127 14.91 14.60 24.51
C TYR A 127 16.12 13.68 24.37
N VAL A 128 16.70 13.57 23.18
CA VAL A 128 17.82 12.67 22.91
C VAL A 128 19.11 13.27 23.48
N ASP A 129 19.40 14.52 23.15
CA ASP A 129 20.56 15.29 23.66
C ASP A 129 20.50 15.49 25.18
N THR A 130 19.31 15.43 25.78
CA THR A 130 19.12 15.52 27.24
C THR A 130 19.07 14.16 27.94
N GLY A 131 19.32 13.06 27.22
CA GLY A 131 19.41 11.70 27.77
C GLY A 131 18.07 11.10 28.22
N LYS A 132 16.94 11.68 27.80
CA LYS A 132 15.58 11.23 28.17
C LYS A 132 15.00 10.20 27.19
N LEU A 133 15.45 10.22 25.93
CA LEU A 133 14.94 9.36 24.87
C LEU A 133 16.08 8.68 24.10
N LYS A 134 15.93 7.39 23.84
CA LYS A 134 16.64 6.66 22.78
C LYS A 134 15.69 6.54 21.59
N ILE A 135 16.17 6.82 20.39
CA ILE A 135 15.42 6.56 19.14
C ILE A 135 16.09 5.37 18.44
N VAL A 136 15.31 4.42 17.96
CA VAL A 136 15.77 3.22 17.24
C VAL A 136 15.11 3.22 15.86
N HIS A 137 15.93 3.33 14.80
CA HIS A 137 15.43 3.35 13.43
C HIS A 137 15.23 1.94 12.88
N LYS A 138 14.08 1.73 12.25
CA LYS A 138 13.60 0.50 11.65
C LYS A 138 13.20 0.72 10.19
N GLU A 139 13.46 -0.27 9.36
CA GLU A 139 13.24 -0.16 7.91
C GLU A 139 11.80 -0.52 7.54
N PHE A 140 11.22 0.21 6.60
CA PHE A 140 9.91 -0.11 6.03
C PHE A 140 9.82 0.29 4.55
N PRO A 141 10.45 -0.46 3.63
CA PRO A 141 10.54 -0.11 2.20
C PRO A 141 9.23 -0.37 1.43
N ALA A 142 8.10 0.21 1.86
CA ALA A 142 6.76 -0.09 1.36
C ALA A 142 6.31 0.71 0.11
N ALA A 143 6.91 1.87 -0.15
CA ALA A 143 6.50 2.81 -1.21
C ALA A 143 7.38 2.71 -2.46
N GLY A 144 8.69 2.48 -2.33
CA GLY A 144 9.63 2.49 -3.46
C GLY A 144 9.89 1.14 -4.15
N GLY A 145 9.50 0.01 -3.55
CA GLY A 145 9.85 -1.33 -4.06
C GLY A 145 11.34 -1.64 -3.90
N ASP A 146 11.91 -2.48 -4.77
CA ASP A 146 13.30 -2.94 -4.67
C ASP A 146 14.35 -1.82 -4.49
N PRO A 147 14.25 -0.62 -5.11
CA PRO A 147 15.12 0.52 -4.78
C PRO A 147 15.11 0.93 -3.30
N SER A 148 13.93 1.00 -2.66
CA SER A 148 13.85 1.33 -1.22
C SER A 148 14.46 0.22 -0.37
N VAL A 149 14.32 -1.05 -0.77
CA VAL A 149 15.01 -2.17 -0.10
C VAL A 149 16.53 -1.97 -0.15
N VAL A 150 17.09 -1.56 -1.29
CA VAL A 150 18.53 -1.27 -1.41
C VAL A 150 18.96 -0.08 -0.53
N ALA A 151 18.13 0.97 -0.42
CA ALA A 151 18.39 2.10 0.49
C ALA A 151 18.41 1.66 1.96
N SER A 152 17.44 0.86 2.38
CA SER A 152 17.37 0.26 3.73
C SER A 152 18.57 -0.65 4.03
N MET A 153 18.98 -1.49 3.07
CA MET A 153 20.19 -2.31 3.21
C MET A 153 21.45 -1.42 3.32
N ALA A 154 21.54 -0.32 2.56
CA ALA A 154 22.64 0.63 2.64
C ALA A 154 22.72 1.32 4.02
N ALA A 155 21.58 1.72 4.60
CA ALA A 155 21.52 2.30 5.94
C ALA A 155 22.05 1.34 7.01
N GLN A 156 21.57 0.09 7.02
CA GLN A 156 22.07 -0.94 7.94
C GLN A 156 23.54 -1.34 7.68
N CYS A 157 24.01 -1.33 6.43
CA CYS A 157 25.42 -1.56 6.14
C CYS A 157 26.35 -0.42 6.61
N ALA A 158 25.85 0.82 6.61
CA ALA A 158 26.53 1.94 7.25
C ALA A 158 26.49 1.85 8.78
N ALA A 159 25.37 1.36 9.35
CA ALA A 159 25.22 1.11 10.80
C ALA A 159 26.30 0.15 11.33
N LYS A 160 26.59 -0.93 10.61
CA LYS A 160 27.69 -1.86 10.93
C LYS A 160 29.09 -1.23 10.95
N GLN A 161 29.27 -0.05 10.37
CA GLN A 161 30.51 0.74 10.42
C GLN A 161 30.44 1.95 11.39
N GLY A 162 29.38 2.06 12.18
CA GLY A 162 29.12 3.20 13.07
C GLY A 162 28.74 4.49 12.33
N GLN A 163 28.34 4.39 11.06
CA GLN A 163 28.01 5.51 10.17
C GLN A 163 26.51 5.59 9.82
N PHE A 164 25.63 4.95 10.61
CA PHE A 164 24.18 4.96 10.38
C PHE A 164 23.65 6.38 10.14
N LYS A 165 23.89 7.31 11.07
CA LYS A 165 23.38 8.68 10.96
C LYS A 165 23.87 9.37 9.68
N ALA A 166 25.14 9.21 9.33
CA ALA A 166 25.72 9.85 8.15
C ALA A 166 25.09 9.33 6.84
N MET A 167 24.79 8.02 6.76
CA MET A 167 24.09 7.43 5.63
C MET A 167 22.60 7.80 5.61
N ASN A 168 21.93 7.78 6.76
CA ASN A 168 20.52 8.18 6.88
C ASN A 168 20.31 9.65 6.46
N ASP A 169 21.16 10.57 6.94
CA ASP A 169 21.18 11.97 6.52
C ASP A 169 21.45 12.12 5.01
N TRP A 170 22.30 11.28 4.42
CA TRP A 170 22.60 11.27 2.98
C TRP A 170 21.41 10.77 2.14
N LEU A 171 20.77 9.68 2.56
CA LEU A 171 19.61 9.09 1.87
C LEU A 171 18.42 10.05 1.82
N TYR A 172 18.15 10.82 2.88
CA TYR A 172 17.03 11.77 2.95
C TYR A 172 17.31 13.18 2.40
N LYS A 173 18.53 13.47 1.95
CA LYS A 173 18.93 14.85 1.59
C LYS A 173 18.29 15.36 0.30
N ASP A 174 18.32 14.53 -0.75
CA ASP A 174 17.89 14.88 -2.11
C ASP A 174 17.34 13.67 -2.89
N ASN A 175 17.25 12.51 -2.26
CA ASN A 175 16.91 11.22 -2.87
C ASN A 175 17.74 10.87 -4.12
N ALA A 176 18.99 11.34 -4.23
CA ALA A 176 19.87 11.04 -5.37
C ALA A 176 20.16 9.54 -5.58
N TRP A 177 19.89 8.70 -4.58
CA TRP A 177 19.93 7.25 -4.68
C TRP A 177 18.76 6.64 -5.48
N SER A 178 17.61 7.32 -5.56
CA SER A 178 16.38 6.80 -6.15
C SER A 178 16.38 6.94 -7.68
N THR A 179 17.18 6.13 -8.38
CA THR A 179 17.32 6.20 -9.85
C THR A 179 16.12 5.67 -10.63
N GLY A 180 15.18 4.99 -9.96
CA GLY A 180 14.03 4.32 -10.57
C GLY A 180 14.32 2.87 -11.00
N ASP A 181 15.55 2.37 -10.78
CA ASP A 181 15.98 1.01 -11.09
C ASP A 181 16.97 0.47 -10.04
N VAL A 182 17.00 -0.86 -9.85
CA VAL A 182 17.86 -1.49 -8.82
C VAL A 182 19.36 -1.34 -9.13
N PRO A 183 19.88 -1.61 -10.34
CA PRO A 183 21.31 -1.42 -10.63
C PRO A 183 21.79 0.03 -10.44
N GLY A 184 21.02 1.02 -10.90
CA GLY A 184 21.31 2.44 -10.68
C GLY A 184 21.29 2.82 -9.21
N THR A 185 20.31 2.32 -8.45
CA THR A 185 20.22 2.55 -7.00
C THR A 185 21.42 1.95 -6.26
N ILE A 186 21.82 0.71 -6.59
CA ILE A 186 23.03 0.06 -6.05
C ILE A 186 24.28 0.90 -6.36
N ALA A 187 24.42 1.39 -7.60
CA ALA A 187 25.55 2.23 -7.98
C ALA A 187 25.57 3.56 -7.20
N ALA A 188 24.41 4.17 -6.98
CA ALA A 188 24.27 5.43 -6.26
C ALA A 188 24.58 5.28 -4.76
N VAL A 189 24.03 4.26 -4.07
CA VAL A 189 24.36 4.05 -2.64
C VAL A 189 25.82 3.65 -2.43
N LYS A 190 26.44 2.92 -3.36
CA LYS A 190 27.89 2.61 -3.34
C LYS A 190 28.74 3.88 -3.56
N ALA A 191 28.27 4.85 -4.35
CA ALA A 191 28.90 6.17 -4.47
C ALA A 191 28.73 7.00 -3.19
N GLY A 192 27.53 7.04 -2.60
CA GLY A 192 27.25 7.70 -1.32
C GLY A 192 28.12 7.17 -0.18
N ALA A 193 28.25 5.85 -0.05
CA ALA A 193 29.13 5.23 0.94
C ALA A 193 30.60 5.67 0.80
N LYS A 194 31.08 5.83 -0.44
CA LYS A 194 32.43 6.34 -0.72
C LYS A 194 32.58 7.82 -0.36
N ASP A 195 31.60 8.66 -0.69
CA ASP A 195 31.62 10.09 -0.36
C ASP A 195 31.58 10.31 1.17
N LEU A 196 30.86 9.44 1.89
CA LEU A 196 30.83 9.36 3.35
C LEU A 196 32.07 8.68 3.97
N SER A 197 33.06 8.27 3.17
CA SER A 197 34.31 7.64 3.60
C SER A 197 34.16 6.32 4.38
N LEU A 198 33.12 5.53 4.09
CA LEU A 198 32.98 4.15 4.59
C LEU A 198 34.05 3.25 3.95
N ASN A 199 34.37 2.13 4.62
CA ASN A 199 35.08 1.04 3.95
C ASN A 199 34.19 0.46 2.85
N THR A 200 34.57 0.70 1.60
CA THR A 200 33.81 0.28 0.41
C THR A 200 33.76 -1.24 0.27
N ASP A 201 34.79 -1.97 0.68
CA ASP A 201 34.82 -3.42 0.51
C ASP A 201 33.87 -4.10 1.51
N ASP A 202 33.91 -3.68 2.78
CA ASP A 202 32.98 -4.15 3.81
C ASP A 202 31.53 -3.72 3.51
N PHE A 203 31.33 -2.50 3.01
CA PHE A 203 30.01 -1.99 2.63
C PHE A 203 29.43 -2.78 1.45
N ASN A 204 30.22 -3.05 0.42
CA ASN A 204 29.80 -3.84 -0.75
C ASN A 204 29.49 -5.28 -0.35
N ALA A 205 30.37 -5.92 0.44
CA ALA A 205 30.14 -7.28 0.93
C ALA A 205 28.89 -7.39 1.82
N CYS A 206 28.58 -6.33 2.57
CA CYS A 206 27.35 -6.24 3.35
C CYS A 206 26.10 -6.06 2.47
N LEU A 207 26.14 -5.18 1.47
CA LEU A 207 25.01 -4.92 0.56
C LEU A 207 24.70 -6.15 -0.31
N ASP A 208 25.70 -6.95 -0.64
CA ASP A 208 25.55 -8.17 -1.42
C ASP A 208 25.16 -9.40 -0.53
N ASN A 209 24.99 -9.23 0.79
CA ASN A 209 24.65 -10.31 1.75
C ASN A 209 23.12 -10.54 1.87
N GLN A 210 22.68 -11.79 1.72
CA GLN A 210 21.27 -12.20 1.92
C GLN A 210 20.76 -11.99 3.36
N GLU A 211 21.60 -12.16 4.38
CA GLU A 211 21.19 -11.90 5.78
C GLU A 211 20.81 -10.43 6.00
N MET A 212 21.39 -9.51 5.22
CA MET A 212 21.04 -8.09 5.27
C MET A 212 19.65 -7.84 4.68
N LEU A 213 19.30 -8.53 3.60
CA LEU A 213 17.95 -8.50 3.02
C LEU A 213 16.90 -9.06 4.00
N GLU A 214 17.20 -10.17 4.68
CA GLU A 214 16.28 -10.74 5.68
C GLU A 214 16.13 -9.84 6.92
N SER A 215 17.18 -9.10 7.32
CA SER A 215 17.09 -8.08 8.38
C SER A 215 16.14 -6.93 8.01
N VAL A 216 16.21 -6.42 6.77
CA VAL A 216 15.28 -5.39 6.26
C VAL A 216 13.84 -5.93 6.17
N LYS A 217 13.66 -7.18 5.73
CA LYS A 217 12.35 -7.84 5.72
C LYS A 217 11.78 -7.99 7.13
N GLN A 218 12.59 -8.37 8.11
CA GLN A 218 12.12 -8.55 9.49
C GLN A 218 11.55 -7.25 10.06
N ASP A 219 12.21 -6.10 9.86
CA ASP A 219 11.66 -4.81 10.32
C ASP A 219 10.30 -4.49 9.70
N TYR A 220 10.13 -4.79 8.41
CA TYR A 220 8.87 -4.63 7.71
C TYR A 220 7.77 -5.47 8.36
N PHE A 221 8.06 -6.74 8.68
CA PHE A 221 7.10 -7.62 9.36
C PHE A 221 6.86 -7.21 10.82
N ASP A 222 7.88 -6.75 11.56
CA ASP A 222 7.71 -6.20 12.92
C ASP A 222 6.66 -5.07 12.90
N ALA A 223 6.74 -4.17 11.92
CA ALA A 223 5.77 -3.09 11.75
C ALA A 223 4.37 -3.56 11.34
N ARG A 224 4.23 -4.68 10.61
CA ARG A 224 2.92 -5.26 10.29
C ARG A 224 2.29 -5.96 11.48
N ASP A 225 3.07 -6.71 12.26
CA ASP A 225 2.64 -7.32 13.52
C ASP A 225 2.25 -6.24 14.57
N LEU A 226 2.79 -5.01 14.45
CA LEU A 226 2.41 -3.82 15.23
C LEU A 226 1.23 -3.02 14.66
N GLU A 227 0.61 -3.49 13.57
CA GLU A 227 -0.43 -2.77 12.81
C GLU A 227 -0.05 -1.32 12.44
N LEU A 228 1.19 -1.08 12.00
CA LEU A 228 1.59 0.24 11.48
C LEU A 228 0.98 0.44 10.07
N ARG A 229 -0.07 1.26 10.02
CA ARG A 229 -0.89 1.52 8.82
C ARG A 229 -0.39 2.68 7.97
N GLU A 230 0.34 3.63 8.57
CA GLU A 230 0.96 4.79 7.92
C GLU A 230 2.45 4.93 8.27
N LEU A 231 3.16 5.77 7.50
CA LEU A 231 4.55 6.14 7.72
C LEU A 231 4.71 7.66 7.92
N PRO A 232 5.66 8.13 8.76
CA PRO A 232 6.50 7.33 9.66
C PRO A 232 5.66 6.58 10.71
N GLY A 233 5.94 5.30 10.92
CA GLY A 233 5.25 4.48 11.91
C GLY A 233 6.00 4.56 13.23
N ILE A 234 5.38 5.07 14.29
CA ILE A 234 6.08 5.38 15.55
C ILE A 234 5.53 4.54 16.70
N VAL A 235 6.41 4.00 17.55
CA VAL A 235 6.05 3.36 18.83
C VAL A 235 6.88 3.93 19.96
N ILE A 236 6.24 4.53 20.97
CA ILE A 236 6.92 5.13 22.13
C ILE A 236 6.45 4.46 23.42
N GLY A 237 7.37 3.87 24.20
CA GLY A 237 7.02 3.20 25.46
C GLY A 237 6.03 2.02 25.33
N GLY A 238 5.86 1.49 24.12
CA GLY A 238 4.85 0.47 23.77
C GLY A 238 3.53 1.03 23.23
N HIS A 239 3.39 2.34 23.03
CA HIS A 239 2.19 2.97 22.46
C HIS A 239 2.39 3.30 20.98
N VAL A 240 1.48 2.87 20.11
CA VAL A 240 1.57 3.08 18.64
C VAL A 240 0.97 4.42 18.25
N ILE A 241 1.78 5.31 17.68
CA ILE A 241 1.35 6.64 17.21
C ILE A 241 1.01 6.55 15.72
N GLN A 242 -0.23 6.22 15.37
CA GLN A 242 -0.67 6.06 13.97
C GLN A 242 -0.97 7.40 13.26
N THR A 243 -1.24 8.48 14.00
CA THR A 243 -1.70 9.77 13.46
C THR A 243 -1.05 10.93 14.18
N GLY A 244 -0.89 12.07 13.51
CA GLY A 244 -0.33 13.28 14.13
C GLY A 244 1.15 13.13 14.47
N VAL A 245 1.95 12.55 13.56
CA VAL A 245 3.41 12.56 13.71
C VAL A 245 3.94 13.94 13.31
N ASP A 246 3.75 14.89 14.21
CA ASP A 246 4.30 16.25 14.19
C ASP A 246 5.08 16.51 15.48
N ALA A 247 5.91 17.56 15.49
CA ALA A 247 6.77 17.86 16.63
C ALA A 247 5.99 18.09 17.93
N GLN A 248 4.84 18.80 17.92
CA GLN A 248 4.06 19.14 19.11
C GLN A 248 3.31 17.92 19.69
N SER A 249 2.78 17.07 18.81
CA SER A 249 2.10 15.83 19.20
C SER A 249 3.08 14.83 19.81
N LEU A 250 4.24 14.61 19.17
CA LEU A 250 5.33 13.80 19.74
C LEU A 250 5.85 14.38 21.06
N ASP A 251 6.02 15.71 21.14
CA ASP A 251 6.44 16.42 22.35
C ASP A 251 5.57 16.07 23.56
N THR A 252 4.26 16.13 23.36
CA THR A 252 3.27 15.89 24.42
C THR A 252 3.22 14.42 24.81
N VAL A 253 3.30 13.50 23.84
CA VAL A 253 3.35 12.05 24.12
C VAL A 253 4.60 11.67 24.91
N ILE A 254 5.77 12.20 24.53
CA ILE A 254 7.04 11.92 25.20
C ILE A 254 7.03 12.49 26.63
N ASP A 255 6.60 13.74 26.83
CA ASP A 255 6.50 14.32 28.18
C ASP A 255 5.48 13.56 29.05
N ALA A 256 4.37 13.07 28.49
CA ALA A 256 3.38 12.25 29.21
C ALA A 256 3.94 10.87 29.65
N LEU A 257 4.69 10.17 28.78
CA LEU A 257 5.34 8.89 29.11
C LEU A 257 6.48 9.07 30.12
N LEU A 258 7.26 10.14 29.99
CA LEU A 258 8.30 10.50 30.96
C LEU A 258 7.72 10.96 32.31
N GLN A 259 6.44 11.34 32.37
CA GLN A 259 5.70 11.50 33.63
C GLN A 259 5.23 10.15 34.15
N GLU A 260 4.57 9.32 33.33
CA GLU A 260 4.09 7.99 33.72
C GLU A 260 5.19 7.13 34.34
N GLN A 261 6.39 7.11 33.76
CA GLN A 261 7.54 6.38 34.32
C GLN A 261 7.99 6.87 35.71
N LYS A 262 7.63 8.10 36.11
CA LYS A 262 7.94 8.67 37.44
C LYS A 262 6.79 8.51 38.44
N THR A 263 5.55 8.56 37.97
CA THR A 263 4.34 8.58 38.82
C THR A 263 3.58 7.25 38.86
N GLY A 264 3.84 6.35 37.92
CA GLY A 264 3.05 5.13 37.69
C GLY A 264 1.71 5.35 36.98
N SER A 265 1.47 6.55 36.44
CA SER A 265 0.20 6.91 35.79
C SER A 265 0.36 8.05 34.77
N LEU A 266 -0.35 7.96 33.64
CA LEU A 266 -0.46 9.05 32.67
C LEU A 266 -1.08 10.33 33.29
N PRO A 267 -0.84 11.53 32.70
CA PRO A 267 -1.41 12.78 33.20
C PRO A 267 -2.93 12.88 32.95
N GLU A 268 -3.68 13.50 33.87
CA GLU A 268 -5.14 13.70 33.75
C GLU A 268 -5.58 14.58 32.56
N THR A 269 -4.64 15.30 31.95
CA THR A 269 -4.82 16.09 30.71
C THR A 269 -4.88 15.23 29.45
N VAL A 270 -4.69 13.92 29.59
CA VAL A 270 -4.68 12.96 28.49
C VAL A 270 -5.82 11.95 28.68
N ILE A 271 -6.56 11.67 27.60
CA ILE A 271 -7.60 10.64 27.54
C ILE A 271 -7.00 9.44 26.80
N THR A 272 -6.86 8.29 27.46
CA THR A 272 -6.51 7.05 26.76
C THR A 272 -7.69 6.55 25.95
N VAL A 273 -7.48 6.24 24.66
CA VAL A 273 -8.45 5.44 23.92
C VAL A 273 -8.19 3.98 24.25
N THR A 274 -9.20 3.27 24.75
CA THR A 274 -9.24 1.82 24.55
C THR A 274 -9.18 1.56 23.06
N PRO A 275 -8.35 0.63 22.56
CA PRO A 275 -8.31 0.35 21.13
C PRO A 275 -9.74 0.11 20.64
N SER A 276 -10.11 0.76 19.53
CA SER A 276 -11.36 0.42 18.83
C SER A 276 -11.38 -1.09 18.64
N PRO A 277 -12.54 -1.78 18.76
CA PRO A 277 -12.62 -3.18 18.37
C PRO A 277 -11.97 -3.32 16.99
N THR A 278 -11.16 -4.37 16.83
CA THR A 278 -10.46 -4.71 15.60
C THR A 278 -11.44 -4.49 14.44
N PRO A 279 -11.08 -3.74 13.38
CA PRO A 279 -12.02 -3.47 12.31
C PRO A 279 -12.58 -4.78 11.79
N ASP A 280 -13.87 -4.82 11.46
CA ASP A 280 -14.51 -6.05 11.02
C ASP A 280 -13.81 -6.58 9.75
N THR A 281 -13.08 -7.68 9.91
CA THR A 281 -12.28 -8.35 8.87
C THR A 281 -13.05 -9.47 8.17
N ASP A 282 -14.28 -9.78 8.61
CA ASP A 282 -15.17 -10.72 7.91
C ASP A 282 -15.86 -10.03 6.72
N PHE A 283 -15.03 -9.70 5.73
CA PHE A 283 -15.42 -9.08 4.47
C PHE A 283 -16.32 -10.03 3.66
N ALA A 284 -17.63 -9.90 3.86
CA ALA A 284 -18.61 -10.77 3.22
C ALA A 284 -18.44 -10.77 1.67
N PRO A 285 -18.51 -11.96 1.02
CA PRO A 285 -18.41 -12.11 -0.42
C PRO A 285 -19.69 -11.62 -1.12
N GLU A 286 -19.88 -10.30 -1.21
CA GLU A 286 -20.99 -9.70 -1.93
C GLU A 286 -20.79 -9.68 -3.46
N THR A 287 -19.84 -10.46 -3.99
CA THR A 287 -19.38 -10.44 -5.38
C THR A 287 -19.32 -11.84 -5.98
N VAL A 288 -19.36 -11.92 -7.31
CA VAL A 288 -18.83 -13.09 -8.05
C VAL A 288 -17.29 -13.09 -8.13
N ALA A 289 -16.65 -12.04 -7.61
CA ALA A 289 -15.21 -11.81 -7.56
C ALA A 289 -14.56 -12.60 -6.41
N VAL A 290 -14.81 -13.91 -6.38
CA VAL A 290 -14.22 -14.85 -5.41
C VAL A 290 -13.51 -15.98 -6.17
N MET A 291 -12.37 -16.43 -5.65
CA MET A 291 -11.67 -17.65 -6.07
C MET A 291 -11.27 -18.51 -4.86
N GLY A 292 -10.99 -19.79 -5.12
CA GLY A 292 -10.55 -20.74 -4.09
C GLY A 292 -11.71 -21.41 -3.34
N SER A 293 -11.37 -22.25 -2.37
CA SER A 293 -12.36 -22.94 -1.53
C SER A 293 -13.00 -21.97 -0.54
N PRO A 294 -14.32 -22.02 -0.28
CA PRO A 294 -14.91 -21.30 0.85
C PRO A 294 -14.37 -21.79 2.20
N ASP A 295 -13.90 -23.05 2.27
CA ASP A 295 -13.33 -23.70 3.46
C ASP A 295 -11.80 -23.56 3.54
N ALA A 296 -11.19 -22.64 2.78
CA ALA A 296 -9.74 -22.42 2.84
C ALA A 296 -9.36 -21.72 4.17
N PRO A 297 -8.27 -22.14 4.85
CA PRO A 297 -7.86 -21.57 6.15
C PRO A 297 -7.39 -20.11 6.07
N VAL A 298 -6.94 -19.67 4.89
CA VAL A 298 -6.53 -18.27 4.67
C VAL A 298 -7.52 -17.60 3.71
N THR A 299 -8.13 -16.50 4.13
CA THR A 299 -8.89 -15.60 3.26
C THR A 299 -8.06 -14.35 2.99
N ILE A 300 -7.85 -14.03 1.71
CA ILE A 300 -7.26 -12.77 1.26
C ILE A 300 -8.38 -11.91 0.65
N THR A 301 -8.68 -10.78 1.27
CA THR A 301 -9.57 -9.76 0.69
C THR A 301 -8.73 -8.63 0.12
N GLU A 302 -8.72 -8.47 -1.20
CA GLU A 302 -8.11 -7.34 -1.91
C GLU A 302 -9.12 -6.19 -2.08
N PHE A 303 -8.71 -4.99 -1.67
CA PHE A 303 -9.32 -3.71 -2.06
C PHE A 303 -8.53 -3.12 -3.22
N THR A 304 -9.13 -3.11 -4.42
CA THR A 304 -8.43 -2.79 -5.68
C THR A 304 -9.04 -1.61 -6.44
N ASP A 305 -8.22 -0.93 -7.23
CA ASP A 305 -8.65 0.10 -8.18
C ASP A 305 -8.11 -0.25 -9.57
N TYR A 306 -9.00 -0.53 -10.52
CA TYR A 306 -8.64 -0.91 -11.88
C TYR A 306 -7.79 0.13 -12.62
N GLN A 307 -7.81 1.42 -12.26
CA GLN A 307 -6.98 2.46 -12.87
C GLN A 307 -5.66 2.71 -12.11
N CYS A 308 -5.48 2.13 -10.92
CA CYS A 308 -4.26 2.28 -10.14
C CYS A 308 -3.09 1.46 -10.74
N PRO A 309 -1.93 2.08 -11.02
CA PRO A 309 -0.78 1.35 -11.58
C PRO A 309 -0.17 0.34 -10.59
N PHE A 310 -0.35 0.53 -9.28
CA PHE A 310 0.07 -0.46 -8.30
C PHE A 310 -0.83 -1.71 -8.30
N CYS A 311 -2.14 -1.55 -8.51
CA CYS A 311 -3.05 -2.69 -8.63
C CYS A 311 -2.72 -3.52 -9.88
N GLN A 312 -2.41 -2.85 -10.99
CA GLN A 312 -1.92 -3.48 -12.22
C GLN A 312 -0.60 -4.24 -11.99
N ARG A 313 0.32 -3.69 -11.19
CA ARG A 313 1.56 -4.39 -10.80
C ARG A 313 1.26 -5.63 -9.97
N HIS A 314 0.36 -5.56 -8.99
CA HIS A 314 -0.04 -6.71 -8.19
C HIS A 314 -0.66 -7.82 -9.06
N ALA A 315 -1.65 -7.47 -9.89
CA ALA A 315 -2.31 -8.39 -10.82
C ALA A 315 -1.34 -9.07 -11.80
N SER A 316 -0.32 -8.35 -12.28
CA SER A 316 0.65 -8.89 -13.26
C SER A 316 1.86 -9.60 -12.67
N GLN A 317 2.29 -9.28 -11.44
CA GLN A 317 3.55 -9.77 -10.85
C GLN A 317 3.37 -10.66 -9.62
N THR A 318 2.35 -10.42 -8.80
CA THR A 318 2.14 -11.14 -7.52
C THR A 318 0.99 -12.14 -7.62
N MET A 319 -0.13 -11.74 -8.21
CA MET A 319 -1.33 -12.58 -8.32
C MET A 319 -1.11 -13.94 -9.00
N PRO A 320 -0.27 -14.08 -10.05
CA PRO A 320 0.01 -15.39 -10.66
C PRO A 320 0.59 -16.41 -9.67
N GLY A 321 1.42 -15.95 -8.71
CA GLY A 321 1.98 -16.83 -7.68
C GLY A 321 1.01 -17.09 -6.52
N LEU A 322 0.12 -16.15 -6.19
CA LEU A 322 -0.98 -16.40 -5.26
C LEU A 322 -1.95 -17.46 -5.78
N LYS A 323 -2.10 -17.55 -7.11
CA LYS A 323 -2.98 -18.54 -7.72
C LYS A 323 -2.59 -19.99 -7.39
N GLU A 324 -1.31 -20.28 -7.15
CA GLU A 324 -0.88 -21.61 -6.67
C GLU A 324 -1.46 -21.96 -5.29
N TYR A 325 -1.59 -20.98 -4.40
CA TYR A 325 -2.19 -21.16 -3.06
C TYR A 325 -3.73 -21.25 -3.14
N ILE A 326 -4.34 -20.55 -4.09
CA ILE A 326 -5.78 -20.61 -4.38
C ILE A 326 -6.16 -21.98 -4.95
N ASP A 327 -5.47 -22.42 -6.01
CA ASP A 327 -5.76 -23.66 -6.73
C ASP A 327 -5.42 -24.91 -5.87
N SER A 328 -4.53 -24.79 -4.89
CA SER A 328 -4.26 -25.83 -3.88
C SER A 328 -5.25 -25.82 -2.69
N GLY A 329 -6.23 -24.92 -2.68
CA GLY A 329 -7.26 -24.84 -1.64
C GLY A 329 -6.78 -24.24 -0.31
N LYS A 330 -5.57 -23.69 -0.25
CA LYS A 330 -5.01 -23.04 0.95
C LYS A 330 -5.54 -21.61 1.14
N VAL A 331 -5.82 -20.93 0.02
CA VAL A 331 -6.28 -19.54 0.00
C VAL A 331 -7.65 -19.43 -0.66
N ARG A 332 -8.55 -18.70 0.00
CA ARG A 332 -9.73 -18.06 -0.57
C ARG A 332 -9.36 -16.63 -0.93
N TYR A 333 -9.68 -16.19 -2.14
CA TYR A 333 -9.40 -14.83 -2.59
C TYR A 333 -10.72 -14.11 -2.85
N ILE A 334 -10.91 -12.95 -2.24
CA ILE A 334 -12.07 -12.07 -2.40
C ILE A 334 -11.55 -10.74 -2.93
N LEU A 335 -12.22 -10.19 -3.95
CA LEU A 335 -11.90 -8.85 -4.46
C LEU A 335 -13.08 -7.92 -4.20
N LYS A 336 -12.77 -6.75 -3.63
CA LYS A 336 -13.68 -5.61 -3.40
C LYS A 336 -13.17 -4.38 -4.15
N ASN A 337 -14.10 -3.61 -4.69
CA ASN A 337 -13.79 -2.42 -5.48
C ASN A 337 -13.48 -1.22 -4.56
N PHE A 338 -12.35 -0.54 -4.77
CA PHE A 338 -11.95 0.66 -4.01
C PHE A 338 -11.57 1.82 -4.96
N PRO A 339 -12.49 2.33 -5.80
CA PRO A 339 -12.20 3.36 -6.79
C PRO A 339 -11.76 4.70 -6.16
N LEU A 340 -10.50 5.10 -6.36
CA LEU A 340 -9.92 6.36 -5.88
C LEU A 340 -10.36 7.55 -6.74
N THR A 341 -11.67 7.83 -6.77
CA THR A 341 -12.37 8.76 -7.67
C THR A 341 -11.77 10.17 -7.80
N GLN A 342 -11.04 10.64 -6.78
CA GLN A 342 -10.37 11.96 -6.78
C GLN A 342 -9.16 12.03 -7.73
N ILE A 343 -8.47 10.90 -7.97
CA ILE A 343 -7.27 10.81 -8.81
C ILE A 343 -7.43 9.85 -9.99
N HIS A 344 -8.38 8.93 -9.90
CA HIS A 344 -8.67 7.92 -10.92
C HIS A 344 -10.12 8.11 -11.46
N PRO A 345 -10.33 9.04 -12.41
CA PRO A 345 -11.67 9.40 -12.89
C PRO A 345 -12.38 8.28 -13.68
N LYS A 346 -11.70 7.18 -14.00
CA LYS A 346 -12.25 6.02 -14.71
C LYS A 346 -12.31 4.75 -13.86
N ALA A 347 -11.90 4.79 -12.59
CA ALA A 347 -11.94 3.63 -11.70
C ALA A 347 -13.35 3.02 -11.61
N VAL A 348 -14.38 3.86 -11.49
CA VAL A 348 -15.78 3.42 -11.38
C VAL A 348 -16.25 2.69 -12.65
N ILE A 349 -16.07 3.29 -13.83
CA ILE A 349 -16.52 2.67 -15.09
C ILE A 349 -15.72 1.40 -15.45
N ALA A 350 -14.49 1.26 -14.95
CA ALA A 350 -13.73 0.02 -15.06
C ALA A 350 -14.24 -1.08 -14.10
N GLY A 351 -14.59 -0.74 -12.85
CA GLY A 351 -15.24 -1.69 -11.93
C GLY A 351 -16.63 -2.12 -12.42
N GLU A 352 -17.44 -1.20 -12.95
CA GLU A 352 -18.69 -1.50 -13.66
C GLU A 352 -18.47 -2.52 -14.78
N ALA A 353 -17.42 -2.36 -15.60
CA ALA A 353 -17.09 -3.32 -16.65
C ALA A 353 -16.80 -4.73 -16.08
N ALA A 354 -16.09 -4.85 -14.96
CA ALA A 354 -15.85 -6.13 -14.31
C ALA A 354 -17.15 -6.78 -13.78
N GLU A 355 -17.97 -6.04 -13.03
CA GLU A 355 -19.24 -6.56 -12.49
C GLU A 355 -20.24 -6.91 -13.60
N CYS A 356 -20.37 -6.08 -14.65
CA CYS A 356 -21.24 -6.34 -15.80
C CYS A 356 -20.77 -7.50 -16.70
N ALA A 357 -19.47 -7.85 -16.67
CA ALA A 357 -18.98 -9.11 -17.22
C ALA A 357 -19.23 -10.29 -16.25
N GLY A 358 -19.21 -10.03 -14.94
CA GLY A 358 -19.59 -10.96 -13.89
C GLY A 358 -21.04 -11.44 -13.99
N GLU A 359 -22.00 -10.58 -14.35
CA GLU A 359 -23.39 -10.96 -14.68
C GLU A 359 -23.46 -12.07 -15.74
N GLN A 360 -22.47 -12.13 -16.62
CA GLN A 360 -22.38 -13.07 -17.75
C GLN A 360 -21.36 -14.19 -17.50
N GLY A 361 -20.88 -14.34 -16.25
CA GLY A 361 -19.95 -15.39 -15.85
C GLY A 361 -18.51 -15.17 -16.32
N LYS A 362 -18.10 -13.91 -16.58
CA LYS A 362 -16.77 -13.52 -17.09
C LYS A 362 -16.10 -12.42 -16.27
N TYR A 363 -16.31 -12.42 -14.95
CA TYR A 363 -15.70 -11.42 -14.06
C TYR A 363 -14.17 -11.44 -14.17
N TRP A 364 -13.56 -12.61 -13.95
CA TRP A 364 -12.10 -12.75 -13.88
C TRP A 364 -11.44 -12.48 -15.23
N GLU A 365 -12.02 -12.96 -16.34
CA GLU A 365 -11.47 -12.68 -17.67
C GLU A 365 -11.60 -11.20 -18.08
N MET A 366 -12.59 -10.46 -17.57
CA MET A 366 -12.67 -9.00 -17.73
C MET A 366 -11.70 -8.27 -16.79
N HIS A 367 -11.57 -8.72 -15.53
CA HIS A 367 -10.58 -8.21 -14.58
C HIS A 367 -9.16 -8.28 -15.16
N ASP A 368 -8.77 -9.43 -15.71
CA ASP A 368 -7.48 -9.63 -16.38
C ASP A 368 -7.34 -8.65 -17.56
N LYS A 369 -8.34 -8.59 -18.45
CA LYS A 369 -8.35 -7.66 -19.60
C LYS A 369 -8.20 -6.20 -19.20
N LEU A 370 -8.83 -5.77 -18.11
CA LEU A 370 -8.73 -4.42 -17.59
C LEU A 370 -7.31 -4.10 -17.11
N PHE A 371 -6.64 -5.00 -16.40
CA PHE A 371 -5.27 -4.76 -15.93
C PHE A 371 -4.21 -4.94 -17.02
N GLU A 372 -4.34 -5.95 -17.90
CA GLU A 372 -3.47 -6.14 -19.08
C GLU A 372 -3.42 -4.88 -19.96
N ASN A 373 -4.58 -4.25 -20.16
CA ASN A 373 -4.76 -3.14 -21.08
C ASN A 373 -4.97 -1.80 -20.37
N GLN A 374 -4.59 -1.70 -19.08
CA GLN A 374 -4.87 -0.54 -18.21
C GLN A 374 -4.59 0.79 -18.91
N LYS A 375 -3.38 0.95 -19.46
CA LYS A 375 -2.95 2.16 -20.16
C LYS A 375 -3.88 2.55 -21.31
N GLN A 376 -4.31 1.59 -22.12
CA GLN A 376 -5.12 1.82 -23.33
C GLN A 376 -6.46 2.50 -22.99
N TRP A 377 -7.21 1.97 -22.03
CA TRP A 377 -8.50 2.54 -21.65
C TRP A 377 -8.35 3.71 -20.66
N ALA A 378 -7.32 3.71 -19.80
CA ALA A 378 -7.01 4.82 -18.91
C ALA A 378 -6.65 6.11 -19.67
N GLU A 379 -6.03 5.99 -20.85
CA GLU A 379 -5.72 7.13 -21.75
C GLU A 379 -6.84 7.43 -22.78
N SER A 380 -7.69 6.46 -23.14
CA SER A 380 -8.78 6.65 -24.14
C SER A 380 -9.76 7.77 -23.79
N SER A 381 -10.18 8.60 -24.76
CA SER A 381 -11.28 9.57 -24.53
C SER A 381 -12.64 8.90 -24.31
N ASP A 382 -12.77 7.62 -24.67
CA ASP A 382 -13.97 6.80 -24.54
C ASP A 382 -13.55 5.42 -24.01
N ALA A 383 -13.66 5.21 -22.69
CA ALA A 383 -13.29 3.95 -22.04
C ALA A 383 -14.33 2.85 -22.32
N LEU A 384 -15.63 3.19 -22.36
CA LEU A 384 -16.72 2.27 -22.63
C LEU A 384 -16.54 1.57 -23.99
N LYS A 385 -16.14 2.30 -25.03
CA LYS A 385 -15.84 1.72 -26.34
C LYS A 385 -14.70 0.71 -26.31
N VAL A 386 -13.69 0.91 -25.46
CA VAL A 386 -12.61 -0.07 -25.27
C VAL A 386 -13.13 -1.30 -24.52
N PHE A 387 -13.91 -1.11 -23.46
CA PHE A 387 -14.52 -2.20 -22.69
C PHE A 387 -15.50 -3.05 -23.51
N LYS A 388 -16.26 -2.45 -24.42
CA LYS A 388 -17.08 -3.19 -25.41
C LYS A 388 -16.22 -4.07 -26.34
N GLY A 389 -15.02 -3.61 -26.69
CA GLY A 389 -14.03 -4.42 -27.40
C GLY A 389 -13.63 -5.67 -26.61
N PHE A 390 -13.32 -5.50 -25.32
CA PHE A 390 -13.02 -6.63 -24.43
C PHE A 390 -14.22 -7.57 -24.27
N ALA A 391 -15.42 -7.02 -24.03
CA ALA A 391 -16.65 -7.80 -23.93
C ALA A 391 -16.89 -8.69 -25.16
N LYS A 392 -16.65 -8.15 -26.36
CA LYS A 392 -16.70 -8.90 -27.62
C LYS A 392 -15.64 -10.00 -27.71
N GLU A 393 -14.39 -9.72 -27.32
CA GLU A 393 -13.31 -10.72 -27.29
C GLU A 393 -13.60 -11.87 -26.31
N LEU A 394 -14.28 -11.57 -25.19
CA LEU A 394 -14.72 -12.55 -24.19
C LEU A 394 -16.01 -13.30 -24.57
N GLY A 395 -16.65 -12.94 -25.68
CA GLY A 395 -17.88 -13.59 -26.17
C GLY A 395 -19.15 -13.19 -25.43
N LEU A 396 -19.18 -12.01 -24.81
CA LEU A 396 -20.35 -11.47 -24.10
C LEU A 396 -21.43 -10.96 -25.04
N ASP A 397 -22.66 -10.83 -24.53
CA ASP A 397 -23.68 -9.97 -25.16
C ASP A 397 -23.24 -8.51 -25.02
N GLU A 398 -22.64 -7.97 -26.08
CA GLU A 398 -22.14 -6.60 -26.16
C GLU A 398 -23.22 -5.56 -25.81
N LYS A 399 -24.50 -5.83 -26.09
CA LYS A 399 -25.61 -4.91 -25.86
C LYS A 399 -26.07 -4.96 -24.41
N ALA A 400 -26.18 -6.15 -23.83
CA ALA A 400 -26.48 -6.31 -22.41
C ALA A 400 -25.36 -5.68 -21.56
N PHE A 401 -24.11 -5.95 -21.92
CA PHE A 401 -22.92 -5.36 -21.31
C PHE A 401 -22.90 -3.83 -21.39
N GLU A 402 -23.07 -3.25 -22.59
CA GLU A 402 -23.12 -1.80 -22.76
C GLU A 402 -24.27 -1.17 -21.96
N THR A 403 -25.45 -1.80 -21.95
CA THR A 403 -26.60 -1.32 -21.18
C THR A 403 -26.32 -1.36 -19.67
N CYS A 404 -25.65 -2.40 -19.19
CA CYS A 404 -25.25 -2.54 -17.79
C CYS A 404 -24.29 -1.41 -17.38
N VAL A 405 -23.13 -1.30 -18.06
CA VAL A 405 -22.09 -0.32 -17.72
C VAL A 405 -22.57 1.12 -17.89
N SER A 406 -23.34 1.43 -18.94
CA SER A 406 -23.85 2.79 -19.17
C SER A 406 -25.03 3.19 -18.26
N SER A 407 -25.55 2.25 -17.47
CA SER A 407 -26.62 2.50 -16.49
C SER A 407 -26.13 2.75 -15.06
N ASP A 408 -24.82 2.78 -14.82
CA ASP A 408 -24.21 2.84 -13.48
C ASP A 408 -24.78 1.75 -12.54
N ARG A 409 -24.97 0.52 -13.06
CA ARG A 409 -25.74 -0.54 -12.38
C ARG A 409 -25.09 -0.99 -11.08
N TYR A 410 -23.78 -1.10 -11.05
CA TYR A 410 -23.02 -1.60 -9.90
C TYR A 410 -22.40 -0.49 -9.06
N LYS A 411 -22.55 0.77 -9.44
CA LYS A 411 -21.96 1.94 -8.79
C LYS A 411 -22.21 1.99 -7.29
N ASP A 412 -23.45 1.80 -6.85
CA ASP A 412 -23.79 1.80 -5.42
C ASP A 412 -23.07 0.67 -4.66
N LYS A 413 -22.89 -0.50 -5.30
CA LYS A 413 -22.07 -1.59 -4.77
C LYS A 413 -20.57 -1.23 -4.73
N LEU A 414 -20.02 -0.64 -5.79
CA LEU A 414 -18.63 -0.16 -5.82
C LEU A 414 -18.36 0.88 -4.72
N MET A 415 -19.33 1.75 -4.43
CA MET A 415 -19.24 2.73 -3.33
C MET A 415 -19.42 2.06 -1.94
N ALA A 416 -20.18 0.97 -1.85
CA ALA A 416 -20.32 0.18 -0.63
C ALA A 416 -19.00 -0.57 -0.29
N ASP A 417 -18.43 -1.30 -1.26
CA ASP A 417 -17.11 -1.95 -1.16
C ASP A 417 -16.05 -0.90 -0.74
N GLN A 418 -16.03 0.29 -1.36
CA GLN A 418 -15.12 1.37 -0.97
C GLN A 418 -15.32 1.82 0.48
N LYS A 419 -16.57 2.05 0.89
CA LYS A 419 -16.90 2.54 2.23
C LYS A 419 -16.52 1.51 3.30
N GLU A 420 -16.73 0.24 3.04
CA GLU A 420 -16.30 -0.88 3.88
C GLU A 420 -14.78 -0.87 4.08
N GLY A 421 -14.01 -0.72 2.99
CA GLY A 421 -12.55 -0.55 3.08
C GLY A 421 -12.15 0.70 3.89
N VAL A 422 -12.81 1.84 3.68
CA VAL A 422 -12.53 3.08 4.45
C VAL A 422 -12.78 2.88 5.94
N ASN A 423 -13.88 2.22 6.30
CA ASN A 423 -14.19 1.86 7.69
C ASN A 423 -13.15 0.90 8.29
N ALA A 424 -12.60 -0.01 7.48
CA ALA A 424 -11.53 -0.93 7.88
C ALA A 424 -10.14 -0.26 7.98
N GLY A 425 -10.00 0.99 7.53
CA GLY A 425 -8.75 1.76 7.54
C GLY A 425 -7.95 1.70 6.22
N VAL A 426 -8.55 1.28 5.11
CA VAL A 426 -7.95 1.35 3.77
C VAL A 426 -7.84 2.81 3.34
N SER A 427 -6.62 3.29 3.11
CA SER A 427 -6.31 4.65 2.66
C SER A 427 -5.71 4.73 1.24
N GLY A 428 -5.50 3.59 0.58
CA GLY A 428 -4.90 3.48 -0.75
C GLY A 428 -5.02 2.06 -1.32
N THR A 429 -4.55 1.87 -2.56
CA THR A 429 -4.74 0.62 -3.31
C THR A 429 -3.45 0.15 -4.01
N PRO A 430 -3.23 -1.17 -4.16
CA PRO A 430 -4.06 -2.24 -3.60
C PRO A 430 -3.79 -2.37 -2.10
N ALA A 431 -4.81 -2.77 -1.34
CA ALA A 431 -4.68 -3.10 0.07
C ALA A 431 -5.33 -4.46 0.32
N PHE A 432 -4.81 -5.20 1.29
CA PHE A 432 -5.20 -6.58 1.54
C PHE A 432 -5.47 -6.81 3.02
N PHE A 433 -6.44 -7.66 3.32
CA PHE A 433 -6.60 -8.30 4.61
C PHE A 433 -6.40 -9.80 4.42
N ILE A 434 -5.42 -10.38 5.13
CA ILE A 434 -5.06 -11.79 5.07
C ILE A 434 -5.45 -12.40 6.43
N ASN A 435 -6.68 -12.93 6.51
CA ASN A 435 -7.44 -13.01 7.75
C ASN A 435 -7.38 -11.65 8.46
N ASP A 436 -6.87 -11.57 9.69
CA ASP A 436 -6.77 -10.33 10.47
C ASP A 436 -5.57 -9.44 10.10
N GLN A 437 -4.68 -9.89 9.21
CA GLN A 437 -3.44 -9.19 8.90
C GLN A 437 -3.61 -8.17 7.76
N PHE A 438 -3.48 -6.88 8.07
CA PHE A 438 -3.54 -5.81 7.07
C PHE A 438 -2.20 -5.61 6.33
N LEU A 439 -2.22 -5.72 5.01
CA LEU A 439 -1.08 -5.53 4.13
C LEU A 439 -1.37 -4.43 3.10
N ASN A 440 -0.62 -3.33 3.15
CA ASN A 440 -0.82 -2.18 2.26
C ASN A 440 0.19 -2.17 1.10
N GLY A 441 -0.29 -1.88 -0.12
CA GLY A 441 0.49 -1.72 -1.33
C GLY A 441 0.69 -3.01 -2.12
N ALA A 442 1.12 -2.85 -3.38
CA ALA A 442 1.46 -3.98 -4.25
C ALA A 442 2.84 -4.56 -3.87
N GLN A 443 2.83 -5.40 -2.83
CA GLN A 443 4.00 -6.05 -2.24
C GLN A 443 4.47 -7.26 -3.08
N PRO A 444 5.76 -7.64 -2.99
CA PRO A 444 6.27 -8.86 -3.61
C PRO A 444 5.57 -10.12 -3.08
N LEU A 445 5.44 -11.13 -3.95
CA LEU A 445 4.84 -12.43 -3.62
C LEU A 445 5.39 -13.05 -2.34
N ASP A 446 6.70 -12.95 -2.08
CA ASP A 446 7.32 -13.54 -0.90
C ASP A 446 6.83 -12.93 0.43
N VAL A 447 6.32 -11.68 0.41
CA VAL A 447 5.67 -11.06 1.58
C VAL A 447 4.35 -11.75 1.89
N PHE A 448 3.53 -11.99 0.86
CA PHE A 448 2.29 -12.75 1.01
C PHE A 448 2.56 -14.18 1.46
N LYS A 449 3.55 -14.87 0.87
CA LYS A 449 3.91 -16.23 1.26
C LYS A 449 4.25 -16.34 2.74
N GLN A 450 5.05 -15.41 3.28
CA GLN A 450 5.41 -15.43 4.70
C GLN A 450 4.18 -15.27 5.61
N ILE A 451 3.22 -14.42 5.26
CA ILE A 451 1.99 -14.24 6.03
C ILE A 451 1.09 -15.49 5.92
N ILE A 452 0.90 -16.01 4.70
CA ILE A 452 0.11 -17.23 4.43
C ILE A 452 0.72 -18.44 5.18
N ASP A 453 2.02 -18.68 5.06
CA ASP A 453 2.69 -19.81 5.68
C ASP A 453 2.76 -19.66 7.21
N LYS A 454 2.81 -18.44 7.77
CA LYS A 454 2.66 -18.15 9.22
C LYS A 454 1.28 -18.59 9.74
N ILE A 455 0.20 -18.25 9.03
CA ILE A 455 -1.18 -18.63 9.39
C ILE A 455 -1.37 -20.16 9.24
N LEU A 456 -0.93 -20.74 8.13
CA LEU A 456 -1.00 -22.19 7.91
C LEU A 456 -0.21 -23.00 8.95
N ALA A 457 0.85 -22.42 9.54
CA ALA A 457 1.63 -23.03 10.61
C ALA A 457 1.02 -22.83 12.01
N SER A 458 0.29 -21.73 12.25
CA SER A 458 -0.41 -21.50 13.52
C SER A 458 -1.71 -22.30 13.65
N GLY A 459 -2.30 -22.70 12.53
CA GLY A 459 -3.57 -23.45 12.50
C GLY A 459 -4.79 -22.60 12.86
N GLN A 460 -4.69 -21.28 12.62
CA GLN A 460 -5.83 -20.35 12.61
C GLN A 460 -6.70 -20.54 11.36
#